data_AF-A0A7X8PYB4-F1
#
_entry.id   AF-A0A7X8PYB4-F1
#
_cell.length_a   1.000
_cell.length_b   1.000
_cell.length_c   1.000
_cell.angle_alpha   90.00
_cell.angle_beta   90.00
_cell.angle_gamma   90.00
#
_symmetry.space_group_name_H-M   'P 1'
#
loop_
_entity.id
_entity.type
_entity.pdbx_description
1 polymer ?
#
loop_
_entity_poly.entity_id
_entity_poly.type
_entity_poly.pdbx_seq_one_letter_code
_entity_poly.pdbx_strand_id
1 'polypeptide(L)'
;MLKKRKLSILVAIMLLLGVTIFPMNGSAETELKIGAWLGEQPTDAGVKAFNQLQNRNLDIVHMYMDWSTNFNSIRNNVDSAYSNNATILITWEPWEYDTVQIMNGNADSYLKRMAQDMKSYGKEIWLRPLHEANGDWYPWAIGYKSGNNTNSTYIAAFRHIVDIFRNEGANNIKWIFTLNCDNVGPNTSYEGIYPGDNYVDYNSIDGYNWGTTQSWGSTWDSFDQIFSRAYNSLKNYNKPIFIAEWASAEIGGNKAQWITDSFNTIRSSYPRIFAAVWFSHNKETDWRINSSEATLNAYKNAIKKTSSTPTPTVSTPTPTPTLDRYVIGDSNGDNSFDSIDFGYLRKYLLGMISEFPYEYGMLAADVDGNGEINSVDFGYMRLVLIGMRSEFPKRN
;
A
#
# COMPACT_ATOMS: atom_id res chain seq x y z
N MET A 1 -42.37 14.29 -70.40
CA MET A 1 -42.52 12.92 -70.93
C MET A 1 -41.19 12.19 -70.78
N LEU A 2 -41.24 10.97 -70.21
CA LEU A 2 -40.37 9.78 -70.34
C LEU A 2 -39.04 9.90 -71.13
N LYS A 3 -37.92 9.20 -70.85
CA LYS A 3 -37.49 8.11 -69.95
C LYS A 3 -35.97 7.87 -70.21
N LYS A 4 -35.23 7.53 -69.15
CA LYS A 4 -34.15 6.51 -69.04
C LYS A 4 -33.01 6.46 -70.09
N ARG A 5 -31.76 6.48 -69.62
CA ARG A 5 -30.98 5.25 -69.35
C ARG A 5 -29.71 5.53 -68.52
N LYS A 6 -29.38 4.54 -67.68
CA LYS A 6 -28.31 4.48 -66.69
C LYS A 6 -26.96 4.21 -67.36
N LEU A 7 -25.87 4.74 -66.80
CA LEU A 7 -24.63 4.00 -66.70
C LEU A 7 -23.94 4.32 -65.37
N SER A 8 -23.79 3.28 -64.57
CA SER A 8 -23.18 3.29 -63.24
C SER A 8 -21.67 3.05 -63.41
N ILE A 9 -20.84 3.93 -62.86
CA ILE A 9 -19.43 3.64 -62.59
C ILE A 9 -19.26 3.65 -61.08
N LEU A 10 -19.08 2.45 -60.53
CA LEU A 10 -18.77 2.18 -59.13
C LEU A 10 -17.27 2.42 -58.97
N VAL A 11 -16.86 3.47 -58.25
CA VAL A 11 -15.47 3.63 -57.79
C VAL A 11 -15.40 2.98 -56.41
N ALA A 12 -14.81 1.78 -56.36
CA ALA A 12 -14.47 1.11 -55.12
C ALA A 12 -13.18 1.73 -54.56
N ILE A 13 -13.30 2.61 -53.57
CA ILE A 13 -12.18 3.03 -52.74
C ILE A 13 -12.03 1.99 -51.62
N MET A 14 -11.02 1.13 -51.74
CA MET A 14 -10.54 0.31 -50.62
C MET A 14 -9.95 1.24 -49.56
N LEU A 15 -10.70 1.51 -48.50
CA LEU A 15 -10.15 2.00 -47.24
C LEU A 15 -9.53 0.80 -46.51
N LEU A 16 -8.21 0.62 -46.65
CA LEU A 16 -7.42 -0.16 -45.71
C LEU A 16 -7.49 0.56 -44.36
N LEU A 17 -8.42 0.15 -43.50
CA LEU A 17 -8.32 0.38 -42.06
C LEU A 17 -7.17 -0.48 -41.54
N GLY A 18 -5.97 0.08 -41.54
CA GLY A 18 -4.87 -0.42 -40.74
C GLY A 18 -5.26 -0.28 -39.28
N VAL A 19 -5.84 -1.34 -38.71
CA VAL A 19 -5.95 -1.47 -37.25
C VAL A 19 -4.52 -1.66 -36.75
N THR A 20 -3.86 -0.56 -36.41
CA THR A 20 -2.67 -0.62 -35.56
C THR A 20 -3.12 -1.08 -34.19
N ILE A 21 -3.08 -2.40 -33.98
CA ILE A 21 -3.09 -2.99 -32.66
C ILE A 21 -1.79 -2.50 -32.02
N PHE A 22 -1.87 -1.42 -31.23
CA PHE A 22 -0.81 -1.14 -30.29
C PHE A 22 -0.72 -2.35 -29.38
N PRO A 23 0.44 -2.97 -29.21
CA PRO A 23 0.60 -3.89 -28.10
C PRO A 23 0.31 -3.06 -26.85
N MET A 24 -0.74 -3.45 -26.10
CA MET A 24 -0.82 -3.11 -24.69
C MET A 24 0.45 -3.67 -24.09
N ASN A 25 1.47 -2.82 -23.93
CA ASN A 25 2.58 -3.12 -23.05
C ASN A 25 1.93 -3.44 -21.71
N GLY A 26 1.99 -4.71 -21.30
CA GLY A 26 1.69 -5.10 -19.95
C GLY A 26 2.46 -4.15 -19.04
N SER A 27 1.75 -3.44 -18.18
CA SER A 27 2.40 -2.64 -17.14
C SER A 27 3.33 -3.59 -16.40
N ALA A 28 4.64 -3.34 -16.46
CA ALA A 28 5.54 -3.89 -15.47
C ALA A 28 4.89 -3.60 -14.11
N GLU A 29 4.60 -4.63 -13.32
CA GLU A 29 4.06 -4.44 -11.97
C GLU A 29 4.99 -3.46 -11.26
N THR A 30 4.52 -2.24 -11.04
CA THR A 30 5.31 -1.23 -10.35
C THR A 30 5.42 -1.69 -8.91
N GLU A 31 6.65 -2.01 -8.50
CA GLU A 31 6.98 -2.39 -7.12
C GLU A 31 6.31 -1.44 -6.12
N LEU A 32 5.58 -1.99 -5.14
CA LEU A 32 4.95 -1.21 -4.08
C LEU A 32 6.02 -0.39 -3.32
N LYS A 33 5.86 0.93 -3.32
CA LYS A 33 6.71 1.84 -2.56
C LYS A 33 6.39 1.75 -1.07
N ILE A 34 7.43 1.73 -0.24
CA ILE A 34 7.29 1.63 1.21
C ILE A 34 7.71 2.93 1.85
N GLY A 35 6.84 3.49 2.69
CA GLY A 35 7.12 4.67 3.46
C GLY A 35 6.87 4.50 4.95
N ALA A 36 7.27 5.49 5.74
CA ALA A 36 6.93 5.53 7.16
C ALA A 36 6.96 6.96 7.75
N TRP A 37 6.06 7.20 8.70
CA TRP A 37 6.27 8.16 9.80
C TRP A 37 7.07 7.46 10.90
N LEU A 38 8.16 8.08 11.34
CA LEU A 38 9.16 7.44 12.21
C LEU A 38 8.80 7.52 13.71
N GLY A 39 7.68 8.16 14.06
CA GLY A 39 7.34 8.49 15.45
C GLY A 39 7.85 9.87 15.89
N GLU A 40 8.78 10.45 15.13
CA GLU A 40 9.38 11.76 15.37
C GLU A 40 9.76 12.44 14.05
N GLN A 41 10.07 13.74 14.11
CA GLN A 41 10.51 14.49 12.94
C GLN A 41 11.76 13.86 12.33
N PRO A 42 11.79 13.62 11.01
CA PRO A 42 12.84 12.82 10.41
C PRO A 42 14.18 13.56 10.48
N THR A 43 15.21 12.85 10.92
CA THR A 43 16.62 13.26 10.85
C THR A 43 17.38 12.26 10.00
N ASP A 44 18.55 12.61 9.47
CA ASP A 44 19.35 11.67 8.67
C ASP A 44 19.66 10.39 9.47
N ALA A 45 19.99 10.53 10.75
CA ALA A 45 20.19 9.41 11.67
C ALA A 45 18.90 8.59 11.88
N GLY A 46 17.76 9.25 12.08
CA GLY A 46 16.46 8.59 12.27
C GLY A 46 16.02 7.79 11.04
N VAL A 47 16.17 8.35 9.83
CA VAL A 47 15.85 7.65 8.57
C VAL A 47 16.77 6.44 8.39
N LYS A 48 18.09 6.59 8.64
CA LYS A 48 19.04 5.46 8.58
C LYS A 48 18.73 4.37 9.59
N ALA A 49 18.39 4.74 10.83
CA ALA A 49 18.02 3.81 11.88
C ALA A 49 16.74 3.04 11.50
N PHE A 50 15.74 3.71 10.94
CA PHE A 50 14.52 3.04 10.48
C PHE A 50 14.78 2.11 9.29
N ASN A 51 15.61 2.53 8.33
CA ASN A 51 16.04 1.69 7.21
C ASN A 51 16.73 0.40 7.69
N GLN A 52 17.60 0.52 8.69
CA GLN A 52 18.24 -0.63 9.35
C GLN A 52 17.22 -1.50 10.08
N LEU A 53 16.29 -0.88 10.82
CA LEU A 53 15.26 -1.57 11.57
C LEU A 53 14.40 -2.46 10.66
N GLN A 54 13.95 -1.94 9.52
CA GLN A 54 13.08 -2.67 8.59
C GLN A 54 13.83 -3.47 7.51
N ASN A 55 15.17 -3.37 7.45
CA ASN A 55 16.02 -4.00 6.44
C ASN A 55 15.63 -3.65 4.98
N ARG A 56 15.23 -2.40 4.76
CA ARG A 56 14.88 -1.83 3.44
C ARG A 56 14.97 -0.32 3.53
N ASN A 57 15.52 0.32 2.50
CA ASN A 57 15.47 1.78 2.40
C ASN A 57 14.04 2.23 2.15
N LEU A 58 13.59 3.24 2.91
CA LEU A 58 12.31 3.92 2.66
C LEU A 58 12.32 4.56 1.27
N ASP A 59 11.23 4.37 0.54
CA ASP A 59 10.94 5.10 -0.70
C ASP A 59 10.30 6.47 -0.38
N ILE A 60 9.57 6.54 0.75
CA ILE A 60 8.87 7.75 1.22
C ILE A 60 9.16 7.95 2.72
N VAL A 61 9.56 9.15 3.11
CA VAL A 61 9.64 9.56 4.51
C VAL A 61 8.49 10.52 4.78
N HIS A 62 7.73 10.28 5.85
CA HIS A 62 6.59 11.09 6.23
C HIS A 62 6.94 12.02 7.40
N MET A 63 6.40 13.23 7.38
CA MET A 63 6.42 14.17 8.51
C MET A 63 5.14 15.00 8.59
N TYR A 64 4.92 15.64 9.74
CA TYR A 64 3.79 16.53 10.01
C TYR A 64 4.30 17.94 10.34
N MET A 65 3.58 18.97 9.92
CA MET A 65 3.81 20.35 10.34
C MET A 65 2.51 21.16 10.31
N ASP A 66 2.40 22.16 11.17
CA ASP A 66 1.26 23.08 11.21
C ASP A 66 1.44 24.29 10.25
N TRP A 67 0.43 25.18 10.18
CA TRP A 67 0.49 26.40 9.35
C TRP A 67 1.12 27.61 10.08
N SER A 68 1.69 27.41 11.26
CA SER A 68 2.61 28.36 11.90
C SER A 68 4.08 28.12 11.49
N THR A 69 4.37 26.96 10.90
CA THR A 69 5.72 26.52 10.56
C THR A 69 6.16 27.02 9.18
N ASN A 70 7.36 27.63 9.10
CA ASN A 70 7.97 28.04 7.82
C ASN A 70 8.90 26.94 7.27
N PHE A 71 9.04 26.86 5.93
CA PHE A 71 9.85 25.83 5.26
C PHE A 71 11.29 25.76 5.77
N ASN A 72 11.91 26.92 5.99
CA ASN A 72 13.31 26.99 6.43
C ASN A 72 13.53 26.31 7.79
N SER A 73 12.52 26.28 8.66
CA SER A 73 12.61 25.61 9.96
C SER A 73 12.64 24.09 9.85
N ILE A 74 12.07 23.53 8.79
CA ILE A 74 11.97 22.09 8.55
C ILE A 74 12.85 21.60 7.39
N ARG A 75 13.66 22.48 6.80
CA ARG A 75 14.51 22.15 5.66
C ARG A 75 15.44 20.97 5.95
N ASN A 76 16.04 20.92 7.15
CA ASN A 76 16.90 19.81 7.55
C ASN A 76 16.14 18.47 7.64
N ASN A 77 14.87 18.50 8.06
CA ASN A 77 14.02 17.32 8.09
C ASN A 77 13.70 16.83 6.67
N VAL A 78 13.38 17.76 5.76
CA VAL A 78 13.18 17.47 4.35
C VAL A 78 14.44 16.90 3.70
N ASP A 79 15.61 17.52 3.97
CA ASP A 79 16.91 17.07 3.46
C ASP A 79 17.27 15.65 3.91
N SER A 80 16.81 15.24 5.10
CA SER A 80 17.05 13.89 5.60
C SER A 80 16.42 12.80 4.71
N ALA A 81 15.24 13.05 4.13
CA ALA A 81 14.60 12.12 3.21
C ALA A 81 15.45 11.95 1.94
N TYR A 82 15.83 13.06 1.31
CA TYR A 82 16.60 13.03 0.06
C TYR A 82 18.03 12.53 0.23
N SER A 83 18.65 12.81 1.37
CA SER A 83 19.98 12.26 1.69
C SER A 83 19.97 10.73 1.79
N ASN A 84 18.77 10.14 1.98
CA ASN A 84 18.53 8.70 2.01
C ASN A 84 17.77 8.20 0.78
N ASN A 85 17.76 8.96 -0.32
CA ASN A 85 17.09 8.62 -1.59
C ASN A 85 15.58 8.36 -1.48
N ALA A 86 14.92 9.00 -0.52
CA ALA A 86 13.47 8.94 -0.33
C ALA A 86 12.80 10.25 -0.75
N THR A 87 11.54 10.17 -1.18
CA THR A 87 10.66 11.34 -1.34
C THR A 87 10.08 11.75 0.01
N ILE A 88 9.91 13.05 0.26
CA ILE A 88 9.22 13.52 1.46
C ILE A 88 7.70 13.62 1.23
N LEU A 89 6.92 13.06 2.14
CA LEU A 89 5.49 13.34 2.32
C LEU A 89 5.34 14.25 3.54
N ILE A 90 4.66 15.38 3.38
CA ILE A 90 4.39 16.35 4.44
C ILE A 90 2.88 16.46 4.63
N THR A 91 2.38 15.99 5.78
CA THR A 91 1.04 16.36 6.25
C THR A 91 1.08 17.77 6.77
N TRP A 92 0.25 18.65 6.19
CA TRP A 92 0.30 20.08 6.44
C TRP A 92 -1.01 20.57 7.06
N GLU A 93 -0.99 20.75 8.38
CA GLU A 93 -2.17 20.83 9.23
C GLU A 93 -2.55 22.29 9.53
N PRO A 94 -3.66 22.82 8.99
CA PRO A 94 -4.06 24.21 9.21
C PRO A 94 -4.79 24.38 10.55
N TRP A 95 -4.13 24.09 11.68
CA TRP A 95 -4.73 24.32 13.00
C TRP A 95 -5.13 25.78 13.22
N GLU A 96 -4.46 26.70 12.52
CA GLU A 96 -4.64 28.14 12.58
C GLU A 96 -5.78 28.66 11.68
N TYR A 97 -6.24 27.88 10.69
CA TYR A 97 -7.19 28.33 9.68
C TYR A 97 -8.20 27.24 9.29
N ASP A 98 -9.50 27.52 9.44
CA ASP A 98 -10.55 26.64 8.89
C ASP A 98 -10.71 26.83 7.36
N THR A 99 -11.54 25.99 6.72
CA THR A 99 -11.72 26.04 5.26
C THR A 99 -12.29 27.37 4.77
N VAL A 100 -13.10 28.05 5.59
CA VAL A 100 -13.70 29.35 5.26
C VAL A 100 -12.62 30.44 5.26
N GLN A 101 -11.75 30.45 6.27
CA GLN A 101 -10.63 31.39 6.35
C GLN A 101 -9.64 31.18 5.21
N ILE A 102 -9.35 29.92 4.85
CA ILE A 102 -8.44 29.61 3.75
C ILE A 102 -9.02 30.09 2.42
N MET A 103 -10.28 29.75 2.09
CA MET A 103 -10.87 30.16 0.81
C MET A 103 -11.05 31.69 0.67
N ASN A 104 -11.15 32.41 1.79
CA ASN A 104 -11.25 33.87 1.80
C ASN A 104 -9.87 34.57 1.78
N GLY A 105 -8.79 33.80 1.73
CA GLY A 105 -7.44 34.30 1.55
C GLY A 105 -6.73 34.78 2.82
N ASN A 106 -7.26 34.45 4.00
CA ASN A 106 -6.67 34.87 5.28
C ASN A 106 -5.25 34.29 5.49
N ALA A 107 -4.95 33.15 4.86
CA ALA A 107 -3.64 32.50 4.94
C ALA A 107 -2.71 32.81 3.74
N ASP A 108 -3.13 33.64 2.77
CA ASP A 108 -2.42 33.81 1.49
C ASP A 108 -0.97 34.25 1.65
N SER A 109 -0.70 35.15 2.59
CA SER A 109 0.66 35.63 2.83
C SER A 109 1.58 34.50 3.29
N TYR A 110 1.07 33.57 4.10
CA TYR A 110 1.79 32.39 4.54
C TYR A 110 1.96 31.39 3.39
N LEU A 111 0.87 31.09 2.68
CA LEU A 111 0.87 30.15 1.54
C LEU A 111 1.83 30.58 0.42
N LYS A 112 1.87 31.87 0.08
CA LYS A 112 2.80 32.42 -0.93
C LYS A 112 4.25 32.25 -0.52
N ARG A 113 4.59 32.56 0.74
CA ARG A 113 5.96 32.33 1.25
C ARG A 113 6.34 30.86 1.18
N MET A 114 5.45 29.97 1.58
CA MET A 114 5.67 28.54 1.51
C MET A 114 5.89 28.04 0.07
N ALA A 115 5.06 28.50 -0.86
CA ALA A 115 5.22 28.19 -2.27
C ALA A 115 6.57 28.68 -2.84
N GLN A 116 6.97 29.91 -2.50
CA GLN A 116 8.24 30.49 -2.93
C GLN A 116 9.45 29.72 -2.36
N ASP A 117 9.42 29.38 -1.08
CA ASP A 117 10.49 28.62 -0.42
C ASP A 117 10.61 27.20 -0.99
N MET A 118 9.48 26.49 -1.14
CA MET A 118 9.46 25.14 -1.68
C MET A 118 9.83 25.09 -3.17
N LYS A 119 9.41 26.09 -3.97
CA LYS A 119 9.88 26.27 -5.35
C LYS A 119 11.39 26.44 -5.39
N SER A 120 11.93 27.30 -4.54
CA SER A 120 13.37 27.58 -4.48
C SER A 120 14.17 26.35 -4.05
N TYR A 121 13.58 25.48 -3.23
CA TYR A 121 14.17 24.18 -2.87
C TYR A 121 14.25 23.21 -4.06
N GLY A 122 13.24 23.21 -4.93
CA GLY A 122 13.28 22.60 -6.26
C GLY A 122 13.12 21.08 -6.35
N LYS A 123 13.22 20.33 -5.24
CA LYS A 123 12.97 18.87 -5.24
C LYS A 123 11.49 18.52 -5.05
N GLU A 124 11.09 17.31 -5.47
CA GLU A 124 9.69 16.85 -5.43
C GLU A 124 9.14 16.63 -4.02
N ILE A 125 8.22 17.46 -3.56
CA ILE A 125 7.57 17.32 -2.25
C ILE A 125 6.12 16.85 -2.44
N TRP A 126 5.73 15.79 -1.73
CA TRP A 126 4.31 15.40 -1.64
C TRP A 126 3.69 16.15 -0.48
N LEU A 127 2.73 17.02 -0.77
CA LEU A 127 2.09 17.88 0.20
C LEU A 127 0.64 17.46 0.40
N ARG A 128 0.29 17.17 1.66
CA ARG A 128 -0.99 16.61 2.06
C ARG A 128 -1.73 17.57 2.99
N PRO A 129 -2.33 18.65 2.45
CA PRO A 129 -3.06 19.63 3.24
C PRO A 129 -4.48 19.15 3.55
N LEU A 130 -5.04 19.62 4.67
CA LEU A 130 -6.43 19.36 5.09
C LEU A 130 -6.83 17.87 5.02
N HIS A 131 -5.98 16.98 5.53
CA HIS A 131 -6.23 15.53 5.50
C HIS A 131 -7.42 15.14 6.39
N GLU A 132 -7.98 13.95 6.13
CA GLU A 132 -9.08 13.35 6.90
C GLU A 132 -10.29 14.27 7.12
N ALA A 133 -10.60 15.12 6.16
CA ALA A 133 -11.71 16.06 6.30
C ALA A 133 -13.10 15.38 6.28
N ASN A 134 -13.17 14.08 6.00
CA ASN A 134 -14.36 13.25 6.20
C ASN A 134 -14.47 12.68 7.63
N GLY A 135 -13.63 13.12 8.58
CA GLY A 135 -13.79 12.90 10.01
C GLY A 135 -14.39 14.10 10.77
N ASP A 136 -14.26 14.08 12.10
CA ASP A 136 -14.79 15.12 13.00
C ASP A 136 -13.79 15.66 14.04
N TRP A 137 -12.53 15.24 13.99
CA TRP A 137 -11.50 15.58 14.97
C TRP A 137 -10.66 16.82 14.61
N TYR A 138 -10.60 17.19 13.33
CA TYR A 138 -9.81 18.34 12.88
C TYR A 138 -10.65 19.59 12.63
N PRO A 139 -10.15 20.81 12.95
CA PRO A 139 -10.92 22.04 12.80
C PRO A 139 -11.25 22.42 11.34
N TRP A 140 -10.58 21.80 10.36
CA TRP A 140 -10.89 21.91 8.94
C TRP A 140 -11.84 20.81 8.41
N ALA A 141 -12.17 19.80 9.22
CA ALA A 141 -12.99 18.67 8.79
C ALA A 141 -14.48 19.03 8.71
N ILE A 142 -15.20 18.34 7.82
CA ILE A 142 -16.64 18.53 7.58
C ILE A 142 -17.47 18.16 8.82
N GLY A 143 -17.11 17.06 9.49
CA GLY A 143 -17.80 16.59 10.69
C GLY A 143 -17.46 17.40 11.94
N TYR A 144 -16.54 18.37 11.85
CA TYR A 144 -16.06 19.08 13.03
C TYR A 144 -17.17 19.89 13.70
N LYS A 145 -17.16 19.88 15.04
CA LYS A 145 -18.22 20.45 15.90
C LYS A 145 -18.56 21.93 15.67
N SER A 146 -17.70 22.73 15.05
CA SER A 146 -18.03 24.13 14.73
C SER A 146 -19.10 24.23 13.64
N GLY A 147 -19.20 23.24 12.75
CA GLY A 147 -20.11 23.26 11.61
C GLY A 147 -19.77 24.27 10.52
N ASN A 148 -18.59 24.92 10.58
CA ASN A 148 -18.17 25.94 9.61
C ASN A 148 -17.79 25.36 8.25
N ASN A 149 -17.27 24.13 8.23
CA ASN A 149 -16.73 23.51 7.02
C ASN A 149 -17.85 22.79 6.25
N THR A 150 -17.92 23.07 4.95
CA THR A 150 -18.83 22.43 4.01
C THR A 150 -18.04 21.83 2.85
N ASN A 151 -18.65 20.93 2.09
CA ASN A 151 -18.06 20.42 0.86
C ASN A 151 -17.56 21.55 -0.05
N SER A 152 -18.35 22.61 -0.21
CA SER A 152 -17.98 23.77 -1.03
C SER A 152 -16.79 24.55 -0.48
N THR A 153 -16.72 24.79 0.84
CA THR A 153 -15.63 25.56 1.44
C THR A 153 -14.34 24.76 1.44
N TYR A 154 -14.41 23.44 1.69
CA TYR A 154 -13.27 22.54 1.59
C TYR A 154 -12.71 22.50 0.16
N ILE A 155 -13.56 22.27 -0.85
CA ILE A 155 -13.15 22.24 -2.25
C ILE A 155 -12.53 23.59 -2.65
N ALA A 156 -13.14 24.71 -2.27
CA ALA A 156 -12.62 26.04 -2.55
C ALA A 156 -11.26 26.28 -1.88
N ALA A 157 -11.12 25.92 -0.60
CA ALA A 157 -9.87 26.05 0.15
C ALA A 157 -8.73 25.22 -0.46
N PHE A 158 -9.00 23.95 -0.78
CA PHE A 158 -8.00 23.07 -1.39
C PHE A 158 -7.54 23.64 -2.73
N ARG A 159 -8.49 24.04 -3.60
CA ARG A 159 -8.17 24.64 -4.90
C ARG A 159 -7.37 25.93 -4.75
N HIS A 160 -7.73 26.79 -3.80
CA HIS A 160 -7.06 28.05 -3.55
C HIS A 160 -5.59 27.86 -3.15
N ILE A 161 -5.29 26.88 -2.30
CA ILE A 161 -3.90 26.53 -1.94
C ILE A 161 -3.11 26.12 -3.17
N VAL A 162 -3.64 25.19 -3.97
CA VAL A 162 -2.98 24.71 -5.19
C VAL A 162 -2.76 25.85 -6.19
N ASP A 163 -3.77 26.70 -6.39
CA ASP A 163 -3.70 27.82 -7.32
C ASP A 163 -2.64 28.85 -6.88
N ILE A 164 -2.51 29.15 -5.58
CA ILE A 164 -1.41 29.97 -5.06
C ILE A 164 -0.05 29.36 -5.43
N PHE A 165 0.16 28.09 -5.15
CA PHE A 165 1.44 27.43 -5.42
C PHE A 165 1.77 27.39 -6.92
N ARG A 166 0.77 27.13 -7.77
CA ARG A 166 0.93 27.19 -9.23
C ARG A 166 1.26 28.59 -9.72
N ASN A 167 0.60 29.62 -9.18
CA ASN A 167 0.85 31.02 -9.53
C ASN A 167 2.25 31.48 -9.11
N GLU A 168 2.77 30.99 -7.99
CA GLU A 168 4.16 31.23 -7.57
C GLU A 168 5.17 30.38 -8.37
N GLY A 169 4.70 29.37 -9.12
CA GLY A 169 5.50 28.49 -9.98
C GLY A 169 6.13 27.30 -9.27
N ALA A 170 5.58 26.87 -8.14
CA ALA A 170 6.03 25.72 -7.34
C ALA A 170 5.58 24.38 -7.97
N ASN A 171 6.03 24.10 -9.19
CA ASN A 171 5.63 22.91 -9.96
C ASN A 171 6.26 21.59 -9.46
N ASN A 172 7.17 21.67 -8.48
CA ASN A 172 7.77 20.53 -7.80
C ASN A 172 6.89 19.96 -6.68
N ILE A 173 5.70 20.51 -6.44
CA ILE A 173 4.76 19.99 -5.43
C ILE A 173 3.79 19.00 -6.05
N LYS A 174 3.61 17.85 -5.38
CA LYS A 174 2.54 16.89 -5.65
C LYS A 174 1.42 17.05 -4.62
N TRP A 175 0.20 17.19 -5.08
CA TRP A 175 -0.98 17.44 -4.24
C TRP A 175 -1.66 16.13 -3.84
N ILE A 176 -1.73 15.90 -2.54
CA ILE A 176 -2.26 14.67 -1.97
C ILE A 176 -3.66 14.94 -1.40
N PHE A 177 -4.68 14.30 -1.97
CA PHE A 177 -6.02 14.25 -1.39
C PHE A 177 -6.14 13.04 -0.47
N THR A 178 -6.72 13.19 0.72
CA THR A 178 -6.74 12.13 1.74
C THR A 178 -8.11 11.96 2.35
N LEU A 179 -8.60 10.72 2.38
CA LEU A 179 -9.76 10.32 3.16
C LEU A 179 -9.30 9.55 4.39
N ASN A 180 -9.98 9.73 5.52
CA ASN A 180 -10.04 8.68 6.53
C ASN A 180 -10.81 7.47 5.97
N CYS A 181 -10.47 6.26 6.42
CA CYS A 181 -11.13 5.01 6.03
C CYS A 181 -12.64 5.03 6.29
N ASP A 182 -13.08 5.79 7.29
CA ASP A 182 -14.47 5.97 7.68
C ASP A 182 -14.93 7.43 7.52
N ASN A 183 -16.24 7.58 7.29
CA ASN A 183 -16.90 8.88 7.42
C ASN A 183 -17.37 9.01 8.87
N VAL A 184 -16.82 9.97 9.61
CA VAL A 184 -17.12 10.18 11.04
C VAL A 184 -17.63 11.59 11.26
N GLY A 185 -18.76 11.72 11.96
CA GLY A 185 -19.41 12.99 12.21
C GLY A 185 -20.48 13.38 11.17
N PRO A 186 -21.19 14.49 11.41
CA PRO A 186 -22.30 14.93 10.56
C PRO A 186 -21.84 15.37 9.16
N ASN A 187 -22.67 15.09 8.15
CA ASN A 187 -22.51 15.54 6.76
C ASN A 187 -21.24 15.06 6.05
N THR A 188 -20.48 14.13 6.63
CA THR A 188 -19.28 13.57 6.01
C THR A 188 -19.63 12.56 4.92
N SER A 189 -18.77 12.47 3.91
CA SER A 189 -18.90 11.55 2.78
C SER A 189 -17.53 11.35 2.12
N TYR A 190 -17.36 10.26 1.37
CA TYR A 190 -16.11 10.01 0.64
C TYR A 190 -15.98 10.87 -0.62
N GLU A 191 -17.09 11.13 -1.33
CA GLU A 191 -17.08 11.82 -2.61
C GLU A 191 -17.27 13.33 -2.49
N GLY A 192 -17.92 13.81 -1.43
CA GLY A 192 -18.41 15.18 -1.34
C GLY A 192 -17.33 16.26 -1.31
N ILE A 193 -16.12 15.91 -0.87
CA ILE A 193 -15.00 16.85 -0.66
C ILE A 193 -13.92 16.78 -1.75
N TYR A 194 -14.10 15.98 -2.80
CA TYR A 194 -13.08 15.81 -3.82
C TYR A 194 -12.87 17.12 -4.64
N PRO A 195 -11.66 17.70 -4.67
CA PRO A 195 -11.44 19.00 -5.32
C PRO A 195 -11.35 18.91 -6.84
N GLY A 196 -11.31 17.70 -7.41
CA GLY A 196 -11.27 17.43 -8.85
C GLY A 196 -9.87 17.09 -9.36
N ASP A 197 -9.79 16.27 -10.41
CA ASP A 197 -8.54 15.71 -10.96
C ASP A 197 -7.48 16.76 -11.32
N ASN A 198 -7.88 17.98 -11.68
CA ASN A 198 -6.94 19.07 -11.99
C ASN A 198 -6.21 19.61 -10.76
N TYR A 199 -6.60 19.23 -9.55
CA TYR A 199 -6.04 19.74 -8.30
C TYR A 199 -5.35 18.65 -7.47
N VAL A 200 -5.41 17.39 -7.91
CA VAL A 200 -4.88 16.24 -7.18
C VAL A 200 -3.86 15.52 -8.05
N ASP A 201 -2.70 15.21 -7.48
CA ASP A 201 -1.72 14.31 -8.10
C ASP A 201 -1.97 12.86 -7.64
N TYR A 202 -2.14 12.65 -6.33
CA TYR A 202 -2.40 11.32 -5.74
C TYR A 202 -3.59 11.36 -4.78
N ASN A 203 -4.40 10.31 -4.84
CA ASN A 203 -5.41 10.02 -3.83
C ASN A 203 -4.77 9.18 -2.72
N SER A 204 -5.25 9.32 -1.49
CA SER A 204 -4.78 8.52 -0.38
C SER A 204 -5.83 8.24 0.68
N ILE A 205 -5.55 7.22 1.48
CA ILE A 205 -6.42 6.77 2.57
C ILE A 205 -5.57 6.61 3.83
N ASP A 206 -6.14 7.05 4.95
CA ASP A 206 -5.64 6.79 6.30
C ASP A 206 -6.56 5.75 6.98
N GLY A 207 -5.99 4.78 7.68
CA GLY A 207 -6.80 3.75 8.34
C GLY A 207 -6.00 2.87 9.29
N TYR A 208 -6.62 2.46 10.39
CA TYR A 208 -5.94 1.77 11.47
C TYR A 208 -6.74 0.56 11.95
N ASN A 209 -6.05 -0.57 12.15
CA ASN A 209 -6.63 -1.67 12.92
C ASN A 209 -6.46 -1.36 14.42
N TRP A 210 -7.49 -0.76 15.02
CA TRP A 210 -7.50 -0.39 16.43
C TRP A 210 -7.52 -1.60 17.38
N GLY A 211 -7.84 -2.79 16.88
CA GLY A 211 -7.99 -3.97 17.71
C GLY A 211 -9.02 -3.72 18.82
N THR A 212 -8.84 -4.32 19.99
CA THR A 212 -9.72 -4.08 21.15
C THR A 212 -9.12 -3.08 22.14
N THR A 213 -8.42 -2.07 21.64
CA THR A 213 -7.66 -1.12 22.49
C THR A 213 -8.50 0.05 23.00
N GLN A 214 -9.62 0.38 22.33
CA GLN A 214 -10.36 1.61 22.61
C GLN A 214 -11.62 1.38 23.45
N SER A 215 -11.89 2.29 24.38
CA SER A 215 -13.05 2.22 25.28
C SER A 215 -14.40 2.40 24.57
N TRP A 216 -14.41 2.95 23.37
CA TRP A 216 -15.60 3.07 22.51
C TRP A 216 -15.99 1.76 21.81
N GLY A 217 -15.29 0.65 22.09
CA GLY A 217 -15.63 -0.67 21.58
C GLY A 217 -15.00 -0.98 20.22
N SER A 218 -13.77 -0.55 19.99
CA SER A 218 -13.03 -0.89 18.76
C SER A 218 -12.88 -2.40 18.58
N THR A 219 -12.82 -2.83 17.33
CA THR A 219 -12.69 -4.24 16.94
C THR A 219 -11.38 -4.53 16.21
N TRP A 220 -11.04 -5.81 16.14
CA TRP A 220 -9.96 -6.29 15.29
C TRP A 220 -10.46 -6.43 13.86
N ASP A 221 -9.95 -5.58 12.96
CA ASP A 221 -10.38 -5.50 11.57
C ASP A 221 -9.22 -5.79 10.62
N SER A 222 -9.47 -6.61 9.61
CA SER A 222 -8.53 -6.85 8.51
C SER A 222 -8.31 -5.60 7.66
N PHE A 223 -7.25 -5.61 6.85
CA PHE A 223 -7.01 -4.53 5.87
C PHE A 223 -8.23 -4.27 4.97
N ASP A 224 -8.87 -5.33 4.46
CA ASP A 224 -10.01 -5.17 3.56
C ASP A 224 -11.21 -4.50 4.24
N GLN A 225 -11.50 -4.89 5.48
CA GLN A 225 -12.58 -4.28 6.29
C GLN A 225 -12.36 -2.79 6.53
N ILE A 226 -11.09 -2.38 6.72
CA ILE A 226 -10.71 -0.98 6.95
C ILE A 226 -10.77 -0.20 5.62
N PHE A 227 -10.08 -0.66 4.58
CA PHE A 227 -9.75 0.18 3.43
C PHE A 227 -10.70 0.03 2.22
N SER A 228 -11.48 -1.05 2.13
CA SER A 228 -12.28 -1.36 0.92
C SER A 228 -13.26 -0.25 0.55
N ARG A 229 -13.97 0.35 1.52
CA ARG A 229 -14.98 1.41 1.26
C ARG A 229 -14.36 2.67 0.68
N ALA A 230 -13.36 3.23 1.34
CA ALA A 230 -12.66 4.42 0.85
C ALA A 230 -11.94 4.16 -0.48
N TYR A 231 -11.30 3.00 -0.64
CA TYR A 231 -10.67 2.60 -1.91
C TYR A 231 -11.69 2.51 -3.05
N ASN A 232 -12.85 1.91 -2.81
CA ASN A 232 -13.91 1.80 -3.81
C ASN A 232 -14.45 3.16 -4.24
N SER A 233 -14.54 4.13 -3.33
CA SER A 233 -14.90 5.51 -3.67
C SER A 233 -13.82 6.17 -4.54
N LEU A 234 -12.55 6.09 -4.13
CA LEU A 234 -11.43 6.73 -4.82
C LEU A 234 -11.13 6.13 -6.20
N LYS A 235 -11.56 4.88 -6.45
CA LYS A 235 -11.46 4.25 -7.78
C LYS A 235 -12.23 5.01 -8.86
N ASN A 236 -13.21 5.83 -8.50
CA ASN A 236 -13.99 6.62 -9.46
C ASN A 236 -13.19 7.77 -10.09
N TYR A 237 -12.04 8.13 -9.52
CA TYR A 237 -11.17 9.20 -10.02
C TYR A 237 -9.95 8.62 -10.75
N ASN A 238 -9.44 9.28 -11.79
CA ASN A 238 -8.33 8.78 -12.59
C ASN A 238 -6.96 9.19 -12.01
N LYS A 239 -6.76 8.95 -10.70
CA LYS A 239 -5.52 9.26 -9.97
C LYS A 239 -4.94 8.04 -9.26
N PRO A 240 -3.61 7.90 -9.15
CA PRO A 240 -3.00 6.83 -8.36
C PRO A 240 -3.48 6.90 -6.90
N ILE A 241 -3.56 5.74 -6.23
CA ILE A 241 -3.96 5.67 -4.82
C ILE A 241 -2.76 5.20 -3.99
N PHE A 242 -2.57 5.72 -2.80
CA PHE A 242 -1.65 5.13 -1.84
C PHE A 242 -2.22 5.17 -0.42
N ILE A 243 -1.67 4.36 0.48
CA ILE A 243 -2.05 4.42 1.90
C ILE A 243 -1.08 5.37 2.58
N ALA A 244 -1.58 6.54 3.02
CA ALA A 244 -0.74 7.61 3.57
C ALA A 244 -0.48 7.40 5.07
N GLU A 245 -1.42 6.79 5.78
CA GLU A 245 -1.21 6.31 7.14
C GLU A 245 -1.90 4.96 7.36
N TRP A 246 -1.15 4.02 7.92
CA TRP A 246 -1.73 2.78 8.41
C TRP A 246 -0.86 2.10 9.46
N ALA A 247 -1.53 1.41 10.38
CA ALA A 247 -0.91 0.52 11.35
C ALA A 247 -1.95 -0.43 11.95
N SER A 248 -1.46 -1.35 12.78
CA SER A 248 -2.30 -2.26 13.57
C SER A 248 -1.85 -2.27 15.03
N ALA A 249 -2.81 -2.41 15.94
CA ALA A 249 -2.56 -2.70 17.34
C ALA A 249 -2.04 -4.14 17.49
N GLU A 250 -1.42 -4.44 18.65
CA GLU A 250 -1.11 -5.82 19.06
C GLU A 250 -2.31 -6.50 19.73
N ILE A 251 -3.22 -5.72 20.33
CA ILE A 251 -4.30 -6.24 21.18
C ILE A 251 -5.57 -6.47 20.38
N GLY A 252 -6.16 -7.65 20.49
CA GLY A 252 -7.41 -8.03 19.80
C GLY A 252 -7.22 -9.07 18.69
N GLY A 253 -5.97 -9.45 18.37
CA GLY A 253 -5.64 -10.45 17.36
C GLY A 253 -4.14 -10.66 17.22
N ASN A 254 -3.68 -11.07 16.03
CA ASN A 254 -2.27 -11.33 15.74
C ASN A 254 -1.73 -10.29 14.73
N LYS A 255 -0.97 -9.30 15.21
CA LYS A 255 -0.45 -8.20 14.38
C LYS A 255 0.54 -8.69 13.32
N ALA A 256 1.37 -9.68 13.64
CA ALA A 256 2.33 -10.26 12.69
C ALA A 256 1.61 -10.92 11.50
N GLN A 257 0.56 -11.69 11.77
CA GLN A 257 -0.29 -12.27 10.73
C GLN A 257 -1.00 -11.17 9.95
N TRP A 258 -1.59 -10.19 10.64
CA TRP A 258 -2.29 -9.08 10.01
C TRP A 258 -1.41 -8.30 9.03
N ILE A 259 -0.14 -8.05 9.38
CA ILE A 259 0.82 -7.39 8.48
C ILE A 259 1.03 -8.23 7.22
N THR A 260 1.26 -9.53 7.37
CA THR A 260 1.46 -10.46 6.26
C THR A 260 0.25 -10.47 5.32
N ASP A 261 -0.95 -10.64 5.89
CA ASP A 261 -2.20 -10.66 5.15
C ASP A 261 -2.50 -9.33 4.48
N SER A 262 -2.20 -8.21 5.15
CA SER A 262 -2.41 -6.86 4.61
C SER A 262 -1.56 -6.63 3.36
N PHE A 263 -0.27 -6.94 3.40
CA PHE A 263 0.59 -6.80 2.23
C PHE A 263 0.19 -7.74 1.08
N ASN A 264 -0.24 -8.96 1.39
CA ASN A 264 -0.79 -9.88 0.38
C ASN A 264 -2.09 -9.34 -0.24
N THR A 265 -2.96 -8.78 0.58
CA THR A 265 -4.23 -8.16 0.15
C THR A 265 -3.98 -6.93 -0.71
N ILE A 266 -3.05 -6.05 -0.32
CA ILE A 266 -2.67 -4.87 -1.11
C ILE A 266 -2.23 -5.30 -2.52
N ARG A 267 -1.34 -6.29 -2.61
CA ARG A 267 -0.82 -6.79 -3.90
C ARG A 267 -1.88 -7.45 -4.77
N SER A 268 -2.76 -8.25 -4.18
CA SER A 268 -3.71 -9.09 -4.93
C SER A 268 -5.02 -8.38 -5.27
N SER A 269 -5.53 -7.53 -4.39
CA SER A 269 -6.89 -6.98 -4.46
C SER A 269 -6.95 -5.46 -4.65
N TYR A 270 -5.83 -4.76 -4.46
CA TYR A 270 -5.78 -3.29 -4.52
C TYR A 270 -4.78 -2.78 -5.57
N PRO A 271 -4.96 -3.12 -6.87
CA PRO A 271 -3.97 -2.84 -7.93
C PRO A 271 -3.69 -1.36 -8.18
N ARG A 272 -4.50 -0.44 -7.67
CA ARG A 272 -4.23 1.02 -7.77
C ARG A 272 -3.41 1.57 -6.61
N ILE A 273 -3.17 0.76 -5.56
CA ILE A 273 -2.29 1.13 -4.44
C ILE A 273 -0.84 0.97 -4.89
N PHE A 274 -0.14 2.08 -5.09
CA PHE A 274 1.26 2.07 -5.53
C PHE A 274 2.26 2.36 -4.39
N ALA A 275 1.78 2.83 -3.23
CA ALA A 275 2.60 3.01 -2.04
C ALA A 275 1.83 2.72 -0.75
N ALA A 276 2.56 2.38 0.31
CA ALA A 276 2.01 2.19 1.66
C ALA A 276 2.96 2.80 2.70
N VAL A 277 2.47 3.75 3.49
CA VAL A 277 3.25 4.56 4.44
C VAL A 277 2.86 4.21 5.87
N TRP A 278 3.70 3.43 6.55
CA TRP A 278 3.39 2.94 7.90
C TRP A 278 3.47 4.04 8.96
N PHE A 279 2.52 4.09 9.89
CA PHE A 279 2.57 5.02 11.03
C PHE A 279 3.29 4.37 12.22
N SER A 280 4.61 4.56 12.33
CA SER A 280 5.42 3.90 13.37
C SER A 280 5.57 4.77 14.63
N HIS A 281 4.53 4.85 15.47
CA HIS A 281 4.55 5.65 16.69
C HIS A 281 3.86 4.90 17.85
N ASN A 282 4.44 4.93 19.05
CA ASN A 282 3.71 4.52 20.25
C ASN A 282 2.90 5.71 20.79
N LYS A 283 1.59 5.73 20.52
CA LYS A 283 0.69 6.88 20.80
C LYS A 283 -0.60 6.40 21.47
N GLU A 284 -1.74 6.40 20.77
CA GLU A 284 -3.02 5.89 21.31
C GLU A 284 -2.93 4.40 21.62
N THR A 285 -2.11 3.69 20.85
CA THR A 285 -1.59 2.35 21.13
C THR A 285 -0.21 2.20 20.47
N ASP A 286 0.42 1.03 20.60
CA ASP A 286 1.75 0.78 20.05
C ASP A 286 1.67 0.39 18.56
N TRP A 287 1.71 1.41 17.69
CA TRP A 287 1.63 1.24 16.24
C TRP A 287 2.95 0.80 15.60
N ARG A 288 4.06 0.80 16.35
CA ARG A 288 5.40 0.59 15.78
C ARG A 288 5.55 -0.78 15.11
N ILE A 289 6.40 -0.84 14.08
CA ILE A 289 6.77 -2.11 13.42
C ILE A 289 7.55 -3.04 14.34
N ASN A 290 8.12 -2.51 15.43
CA ASN A 290 8.87 -3.26 16.44
C ASN A 290 8.15 -3.31 17.79
N SER A 291 6.81 -3.26 17.81
CA SER A 291 6.01 -3.49 19.03
C SER A 291 6.21 -4.90 19.61
N SER A 292 6.59 -5.86 18.77
CA SER A 292 7.08 -7.19 19.16
C SER A 292 8.06 -7.75 18.12
N GLU A 293 8.85 -8.76 18.49
CA GLU A 293 9.78 -9.43 17.57
C GLU A 293 9.05 -10.12 16.41
N ALA A 294 7.91 -10.76 16.69
CA ALA A 294 7.06 -11.38 15.68
C ALA A 294 6.55 -10.36 14.65
N THR A 295 6.06 -9.21 15.13
CA THR A 295 5.61 -8.09 14.29
C THR A 295 6.74 -7.56 13.40
N LEU A 296 7.94 -7.35 13.97
CA LEU A 296 9.08 -6.86 13.19
C LEU A 296 9.50 -7.84 12.10
N ASN A 297 9.56 -9.13 12.41
CA ASN A 297 9.93 -10.17 11.45
C ASN A 297 8.89 -10.29 10.32
N ALA A 298 7.60 -10.26 10.66
CA ALA A 298 6.53 -10.25 9.65
C ALA A 298 6.62 -9.01 8.75
N TYR A 299 6.81 -7.82 9.32
CA TYR A 299 6.96 -6.59 8.55
C TYR A 299 8.16 -6.64 7.60
N LYS A 300 9.34 -7.01 8.10
CA LYS A 300 10.56 -7.21 7.28
C LYS A 300 10.32 -8.14 6.12
N ASN A 301 9.66 -9.28 6.36
CA ASN A 301 9.37 -10.25 5.30
C ASN A 301 8.37 -9.69 4.28
N ALA A 302 7.33 -9.03 4.75
CA ALA A 302 6.26 -8.51 3.91
C ALA A 302 6.71 -7.37 3.00
N ILE A 303 7.71 -6.57 3.39
CA ILE A 303 8.23 -5.45 2.58
C ILE A 303 9.43 -5.80 1.69
N LYS A 304 9.89 -7.05 1.67
CA LYS A 304 11.02 -7.43 0.81
C LYS A 304 10.73 -7.05 -0.64
N LYS A 305 11.73 -6.47 -1.30
CA LYS A 305 11.66 -6.22 -2.74
C LYS A 305 11.49 -7.57 -3.43
N THR A 306 10.45 -7.73 -4.22
CA THR A 306 10.37 -8.86 -5.15
C THR A 306 11.42 -8.60 -6.21
N SER A 307 12.56 -9.31 -6.15
CA SER A 307 13.45 -9.40 -7.31
C SER A 307 12.59 -9.77 -8.50
N SER A 308 12.70 -9.02 -9.59
CA SER A 308 11.97 -9.29 -10.83
C SER A 308 12.08 -10.77 -11.17
N THR A 309 11.02 -11.52 -10.94
CA THR A 309 10.83 -12.81 -11.58
C THR A 309 10.83 -12.53 -13.08
N PRO A 310 11.65 -13.22 -13.90
CA PRO A 310 11.69 -12.96 -15.33
C PRO A 310 10.28 -13.06 -15.90
N THR A 311 9.93 -12.10 -16.75
CA THR A 311 8.67 -12.04 -17.49
C THR A 311 8.27 -13.42 -18.02
N PRO A 312 7.01 -13.87 -17.87
CA PRO A 312 6.57 -15.13 -18.45
C PRO A 312 6.76 -15.04 -19.96
N THR A 313 7.75 -15.79 -20.47
CA THR A 313 7.93 -15.95 -21.91
C THR A 313 6.75 -16.77 -22.39
N VAL A 314 6.01 -16.25 -23.38
CA VAL A 314 4.97 -17.00 -24.09
C VAL A 314 5.59 -18.30 -24.57
N SER A 315 5.19 -19.42 -23.97
CA SER A 315 5.70 -20.74 -24.28
C SER A 315 5.20 -21.17 -25.65
N THR A 316 6.08 -21.10 -26.63
CA THR A 316 6.02 -21.97 -27.81
C THR A 316 6.31 -23.40 -27.33
N PRO A 317 5.60 -24.43 -27.83
CA PRO A 317 5.68 -25.76 -27.24
C PRO A 317 6.91 -26.51 -27.77
N THR A 318 8.01 -26.59 -27.00
CA THR A 318 9.09 -27.59 -27.22
C THR A 318 10.06 -27.63 -26.03
N PRO A 319 10.69 -28.77 -25.70
CA PRO A 319 10.14 -30.04 -25.20
C PRO A 319 10.24 -30.11 -23.66
N THR A 320 9.55 -31.07 -23.04
CA THR A 320 9.68 -31.39 -21.61
C THR A 320 11.15 -31.65 -21.22
N PRO A 321 11.75 -30.88 -20.29
CA PRO A 321 12.97 -31.29 -19.61
C PRO A 321 12.63 -32.24 -18.46
N THR A 322 13.48 -33.24 -18.32
CA THR A 322 13.41 -34.38 -17.41
C THR A 322 13.50 -33.97 -15.92
N LEU A 323 12.66 -34.65 -15.13
CA LEU A 323 12.54 -34.72 -13.66
C LEU A 323 13.84 -34.46 -12.87
N ASP A 324 13.91 -33.35 -12.12
CA ASP A 324 14.75 -33.31 -10.91
C ASP A 324 13.96 -33.99 -9.79
N ARG A 325 14.56 -35.05 -9.24
CA ARG A 325 13.95 -35.96 -8.27
C ARG A 325 13.97 -35.30 -6.89
N TYR A 326 12.82 -35.05 -6.27
CA TYR A 326 12.74 -34.62 -4.86
C TYR A 326 12.87 -35.82 -3.91
N VAL A 327 13.28 -35.56 -2.66
CA VAL A 327 13.36 -36.59 -1.62
C VAL A 327 11.99 -36.73 -0.94
N ILE A 328 11.41 -37.93 -0.94
CA ILE A 328 10.15 -38.20 -0.22
C ILE A 328 10.40 -38.01 1.28
N GLY A 329 9.59 -37.19 1.94
CA GLY A 329 9.72 -36.80 3.34
C GLY A 329 10.46 -35.49 3.58
N ASP A 330 11.25 -34.98 2.63
CA ASP A 330 11.97 -33.71 2.76
C ASP A 330 11.06 -32.53 2.43
N SER A 331 10.46 -31.98 3.47
CA SER A 331 9.50 -30.88 3.38
C SER A 331 10.16 -29.50 3.51
N ASN A 332 11.43 -29.46 3.93
CA ASN A 332 12.15 -28.23 4.18
C ASN A 332 13.21 -27.88 3.11
N GLY A 333 13.51 -28.83 2.20
CA GLY A 333 14.42 -28.68 1.07
C GLY A 333 15.91 -28.86 1.42
N ASP A 334 16.24 -29.50 2.54
CA ASP A 334 17.63 -29.71 2.98
C ASP A 334 18.28 -31.00 2.42
N ASN A 335 17.56 -31.72 1.55
CA ASN A 335 17.91 -33.01 0.95
C ASN A 335 17.97 -34.18 1.96
N SER A 336 17.35 -34.04 3.13
CA SER A 336 17.23 -35.08 4.12
C SER A 336 15.81 -35.20 4.67
N PHE A 337 15.47 -36.37 5.21
CA PHE A 337 14.24 -36.56 5.97
C PHE A 337 14.61 -36.75 7.45
N ASP A 338 14.22 -35.82 8.30
CA ASP A 338 14.48 -35.90 9.74
C ASP A 338 13.34 -35.32 10.63
N SER A 339 13.66 -35.05 11.91
CA SER A 339 12.70 -34.52 12.88
C SER A 339 12.17 -33.12 12.54
N ILE A 340 12.88 -32.37 11.71
CA ILE A 340 12.51 -31.03 11.25
C ILE A 340 11.33 -31.15 10.28
N ASP A 341 11.37 -32.08 9.34
CA ASP A 341 10.26 -32.33 8.40
C ASP A 341 9.00 -32.81 9.10
N PHE A 342 9.18 -33.70 10.08
CA PHE A 342 8.09 -34.14 10.93
C PHE A 342 7.47 -32.97 11.72
N GLY A 343 8.31 -32.02 12.13
CA GLY A 343 7.87 -30.76 12.74
C GLY A 343 7.07 -29.88 11.77
N TYR A 344 7.48 -29.77 10.51
CA TYR A 344 6.75 -29.04 9.49
C TYR A 344 5.41 -29.70 9.15
N LEU A 345 5.36 -31.03 8.98
CA LEU A 345 4.10 -31.72 8.77
C LEU A 345 3.17 -31.55 9.97
N ARG A 346 3.68 -31.59 11.21
CA ARG A 346 2.87 -31.31 12.41
C ARG A 346 2.28 -29.89 12.36
N LYS A 347 3.09 -28.89 12.01
CA LYS A 347 2.63 -27.51 11.88
C LYS A 347 1.55 -27.41 10.81
N TYR A 348 1.73 -28.08 9.68
CA TYR A 348 0.77 -28.09 8.57
C TYR A 348 -0.58 -28.70 9.00
N LEU A 349 -0.56 -29.88 9.63
CA LEU A 349 -1.78 -30.56 10.11
C LEU A 349 -2.50 -29.82 11.23
N LEU A 350 -1.77 -29.03 12.02
CA LEU A 350 -2.34 -28.17 13.05
C LEU A 350 -2.80 -26.81 12.51
N GLY A 351 -2.70 -26.58 11.19
CA GLY A 351 -3.07 -25.31 10.55
C GLY A 351 -2.13 -24.15 10.91
N MET A 352 -0.95 -24.44 11.44
CA MET A 352 0.05 -23.43 11.80
C MET A 352 0.84 -22.92 10.59
N ILE A 353 0.86 -23.68 9.48
CA ILE A 353 1.37 -23.28 8.17
C ILE A 353 0.40 -23.80 7.09
N SER A 354 0.23 -23.06 5.99
CA SER A 354 -0.59 -23.46 4.83
C SER A 354 0.25 -24.00 3.66
N GLU A 355 1.56 -23.84 3.73
CA GLU A 355 2.53 -24.28 2.74
C GLU A 355 3.86 -24.63 3.42
N PHE A 356 4.63 -25.52 2.79
CA PHE A 356 5.97 -25.88 3.24
C PHE A 356 7.00 -24.88 2.69
N PRO A 357 8.15 -24.67 3.36
CA PRO A 357 9.16 -23.72 2.91
C PRO A 357 9.95 -24.18 1.65
N TYR A 358 9.63 -25.35 1.11
CA TYR A 358 10.25 -25.98 -0.04
C TYR A 358 9.25 -26.13 -1.19
N GLU A 359 9.70 -25.87 -2.42
CA GLU A 359 8.83 -25.88 -3.62
C GLU A 359 8.19 -27.26 -3.89
N TYR A 360 8.86 -28.36 -3.54
CA TYR A 360 8.32 -29.72 -3.60
C TYR A 360 7.80 -30.20 -2.24
N GLY A 361 7.75 -29.34 -1.22
CA GLY A 361 7.43 -29.76 0.15
C GLY A 361 6.04 -30.38 0.30
N MET A 362 5.06 -29.93 -0.49
CA MET A 362 3.74 -30.57 -0.56
C MET A 362 3.80 -31.99 -1.14
N LEU A 363 4.60 -32.20 -2.18
CA LEU A 363 4.79 -33.52 -2.81
C LEU A 363 5.65 -34.44 -1.93
N ALA A 364 6.63 -33.88 -1.22
CA ALA A 364 7.49 -34.62 -0.31
C ALA A 364 6.75 -35.03 0.97
N ALA A 365 5.81 -34.21 1.47
CA ALA A 365 5.04 -34.47 2.68
C ALA A 365 3.88 -35.48 2.49
N ASP A 366 3.35 -35.62 1.27
CA ASP A 366 2.48 -36.75 0.88
C ASP A 366 3.38 -37.99 0.72
N VAL A 367 3.63 -38.71 1.81
CA VAL A 367 4.60 -39.82 1.85
C VAL A 367 3.97 -41.16 1.51
N ASP A 368 2.64 -41.26 1.48
CA ASP A 368 1.93 -42.46 1.04
C ASP A 368 1.50 -42.41 -0.44
N GLY A 369 1.53 -41.23 -1.06
CA GLY A 369 1.30 -41.02 -2.49
C GLY A 369 -0.18 -40.96 -2.86
N ASN A 370 -1.07 -40.71 -1.90
CA ASN A 370 -2.51 -40.66 -2.14
C ASN A 370 -2.99 -39.27 -2.64
N GLY A 371 -2.11 -38.26 -2.62
CA GLY A 371 -2.39 -36.89 -3.09
C GLY A 371 -3.01 -35.96 -2.04
N GLU A 372 -3.18 -36.43 -0.80
CA GLU A 372 -3.61 -35.66 0.37
C GLU A 372 -2.49 -35.66 1.42
N ILE A 373 -2.41 -34.59 2.22
CA ILE A 373 -1.47 -34.50 3.35
C ILE A 373 -2.28 -34.51 4.63
N ASN A 374 -2.27 -35.64 5.34
CA ASN A 374 -3.13 -35.83 6.51
C ASN A 374 -2.43 -36.64 7.64
N SER A 375 -3.23 -37.12 8.61
CA SER A 375 -2.70 -37.87 9.77
C SER A 375 -2.06 -39.21 9.40
N VAL A 376 -2.33 -39.74 8.21
CA VAL A 376 -1.74 -40.96 7.68
C VAL A 376 -0.26 -40.73 7.33
N ASP A 377 0.06 -39.64 6.61
CA ASP A 377 1.44 -39.23 6.31
C ASP A 377 2.25 -39.02 7.58
N PHE A 378 1.62 -38.38 8.57
CA PHE A 378 2.21 -38.15 9.88
C PHE A 378 2.55 -39.45 10.59
N GLY A 379 1.66 -40.45 10.50
CA GLY A 379 1.91 -41.80 11.00
C GLY A 379 3.13 -42.44 10.33
N TYR A 380 3.24 -42.35 9.00
CA TYR A 380 4.35 -42.94 8.26
C TYR A 380 5.69 -42.25 8.53
N MET A 381 5.75 -40.92 8.56
CA MET A 381 6.96 -40.18 8.95
C MET A 381 7.43 -40.57 10.35
N ARG A 382 6.49 -40.72 11.30
CA ARG A 382 6.83 -41.18 12.65
C ARG A 382 7.44 -42.58 12.65
N LEU A 383 6.87 -43.53 11.89
CA LEU A 383 7.35 -44.92 11.83
C LEU A 383 8.76 -45.03 11.23
N VAL A 384 9.09 -44.18 10.24
CA VAL A 384 10.43 -44.12 9.65
C VAL A 384 11.43 -43.48 10.62
N LEU A 385 11.08 -42.37 11.28
CA LEU A 385 11.98 -41.72 12.27
C LEU A 385 12.33 -42.60 13.46
N ILE A 386 11.42 -43.49 13.88
CA ILE A 386 11.67 -44.41 14.99
C ILE A 386 12.22 -45.78 14.55
N GLY A 387 12.55 -45.95 13.26
CA GLY A 387 13.16 -47.16 12.72
C GLY A 387 12.24 -48.38 12.64
N MET A 388 10.92 -48.21 12.79
CA MET A 388 9.94 -49.29 12.63
C MET A 388 9.63 -49.58 11.15
N ARG A 389 10.00 -48.66 10.25
CA ARG A 389 10.05 -48.88 8.79
C ARG A 389 11.33 -48.26 8.22
N SER A 390 11.86 -48.88 7.18
CA SER A 390 13.05 -48.41 6.47
C SER A 390 12.75 -47.44 5.31
N GLU A 391 11.49 -47.38 4.85
CA GLU A 391 11.10 -46.58 3.68
C GLU A 391 9.62 -46.17 3.74
N PHE A 392 9.28 -45.12 2.97
CA PHE A 392 7.91 -44.64 2.77
C PHE A 392 7.12 -45.51 1.79
N PRO A 393 5.76 -45.53 1.86
CA PRO A 393 4.93 -46.23 0.87
C PRO A 393 5.05 -45.66 -0.55
N LYS A 394 5.21 -44.34 -0.70
CA LYS A 394 5.39 -43.67 -1.99
C LYS A 394 6.73 -44.01 -2.64
N ARG A 395 6.75 -44.06 -3.98
CA ARG A 395 7.94 -44.33 -4.80
C ARG A 395 8.09 -43.26 -5.88
N ASN A 396 9.34 -42.83 -6.11
CA ASN A 396 9.73 -41.82 -7.11
C ASN A 396 9.85 -42.37 -8.52
#